data_AF-A0A3A0F7N5-F1
#
_entry.id   AF-A0A3A0F7N5-F1
#
_cell.length_a   1.000
_cell.length_b   1.000
_cell.length_c   1.000
_cell.angle_alpha   90.00
_cell.angle_beta   90.00
_cell.angle_gamma   90.00
#
_symmetry.space_group_name_H-M   'P 1'
#
loop_
_entity.id
_entity.type
_entity.pdbx_description
1 polymer ?
#
loop_
_entity_poly.entity_id
_entity_poly.type
_entity_poly.pdbx_seq_one_letter_code
_entity_poly.pdbx_strand_id
1 'polypeptide(L)'
;MLGTLIASLDDPAVVTRLVALLDEPDLTARLEAAAGSLGRAPAEVTASLVRTFVETASDDVWLQLIGIMNRADDPTLAAIRAILTKALPEAAVTIVKSSFPA
;
A
#
# COMPACT_ATOMS: atom_id res chain seq x y z
N MET A 1 6.53 -18.84 -6.43
CA MET A 1 7.15 -17.50 -6.44
C MET A 1 6.14 -16.45 -5.97
N LEU A 2 5.03 -16.21 -6.68
CA LEU A 2 3.96 -15.29 -6.24
C LEU A 2 3.29 -15.71 -4.93
N GLY A 3 2.96 -17.00 -4.76
CA GLY A 3 2.42 -17.52 -3.49
C GLY A 3 3.36 -17.35 -2.30
N THR A 4 4.67 -17.42 -2.51
CA THR A 4 5.69 -17.16 -1.48
C THR A 4 5.76 -15.67 -1.14
N LEU A 5 5.63 -14.82 -2.16
CA LEU A 5 5.58 -13.37 -2.00
C LEU A 5 4.34 -12.97 -1.19
N ILE A 6 3.16 -13.50 -1.54
CA ILE A 6 1.90 -13.25 -0.82
C ILE A 6 1.99 -13.75 0.62
N ALA A 7 2.54 -14.95 0.85
CA ALA A 7 2.76 -15.47 2.20
C ALA A 7 3.73 -14.60 3.02
N SER A 8 4.78 -14.06 2.38
CA SER A 8 5.71 -13.12 3.03
C SER A 8 5.07 -11.75 3.29
N LEU A 9 4.09 -11.35 2.48
CA LEU A 9 3.34 -10.10 2.67
C LEU A 9 2.20 -10.24 3.69
N ASP A 10 1.89 -11.46 4.11
CA ASP A 10 1.01 -11.75 5.25
C ASP A 10 1.77 -11.67 6.60
N ASP A 11 3.11 -11.70 6.57
CA ASP A 11 3.95 -11.54 7.76
C ASP A 11 4.11 -10.05 8.12
N PRO A 12 3.58 -9.60 9.28
CA PRO A 12 3.67 -8.21 9.71
C PRO A 12 5.11 -7.69 9.78
N ALA A 13 6.09 -8.53 10.17
CA ALA A 13 7.47 -8.11 10.33
C ALA A 13 8.16 -7.87 8.97
N VAL A 14 7.83 -8.70 7.96
CA VAL A 14 8.32 -8.55 6.60
C VAL A 14 7.74 -7.27 5.99
N VAL A 15 6.44 -7.06 6.17
CA VAL A 15 5.73 -5.87 5.71
C VAL A 15 6.31 -4.59 6.32
N THR A 16 6.52 -4.54 7.63
CA THR A 16 7.13 -3.37 8.29
C THR A 16 8.52 -3.07 7.74
N ARG A 17 9.34 -4.11 7.49
CA ARG A 17 10.66 -3.93 6.88
C ARG A 17 10.56 -3.37 5.47
N LEU A 18 9.62 -3.86 4.66
CA LEU A 18 9.45 -3.41 3.27
C LEU A 18 8.92 -1.97 3.19
N VAL A 19 8.03 -1.59 4.11
CA VAL A 19 7.58 -0.19 4.26
C VAL A 19 8.74 0.71 4.70
N ALA A 20 9.59 0.26 5.63
CA ALA A 20 10.77 1.02 6.03
C ALA A 20 11.80 1.17 4.90
N LEU A 21 11.94 0.14 4.04
CA LEU A 21 12.84 0.17 2.88
C LEU A 21 12.32 1.06 1.74
N LEU A 22 11.01 1.33 1.68
CA LEU A 22 10.43 2.23 0.70
C LEU A 22 10.89 3.68 0.87
N ASP A 23 11.29 4.08 2.09
CA ASP A 23 11.71 5.44 2.45
C ASP A 23 10.72 6.53 1.96
N GLU A 24 9.43 6.20 1.97
CA GLU A 24 8.34 7.06 1.49
C GLU A 24 7.49 7.52 2.70
N PRO A 25 7.84 8.67 3.32
CA PRO A 25 7.21 9.12 4.56
C PRO A 25 5.72 9.45 4.37
N ASP A 26 5.34 10.01 3.22
CA ASP A 26 3.93 10.29 2.90
C ASP A 26 3.07 9.02 2.87
N LEU A 27 3.62 7.95 2.31
CA LEU A 27 2.94 6.67 2.15
C LEU A 27 2.82 5.96 3.50
N THR A 28 3.85 6.10 4.33
CA THR A 28 3.87 5.64 5.73
C THR A 28 2.82 6.38 6.56
N ALA A 29 2.74 7.72 6.46
CA ALA A 29 1.74 8.51 7.19
C ALA A 29 0.30 8.16 6.78
N ARG A 30 0.05 7.90 5.50
CA ARG A 30 -1.26 7.42 5.00
C ARG A 30 -1.62 6.06 5.57
N LEU A 31 -0.65 5.15 5.60
CA LEU A 31 -0.85 3.83 6.17
C LEU A 31 -1.14 3.91 7.67
N GLU A 32 -0.41 4.74 8.42
CA GLU A 32 -0.65 4.97 9.85
C GLU A 32 -2.03 5.59 10.11
N ALA A 33 -2.46 6.55 9.28
CA ALA A 33 -3.79 7.15 9.39
C ALA A 33 -4.92 6.12 9.12
N ALA A 34 -4.73 5.27 8.10
CA ALA A 34 -5.67 4.19 7.80
C ALA A 34 -5.71 3.15 8.93
N ALA A 35 -4.54 2.78 9.47
CA ALA A 35 -4.40 1.87 10.59
C ALA A 35 -5.04 2.41 11.87
N GLY A 36 -4.81 3.69 12.19
CA GLY A 36 -5.44 4.38 13.31
C GLY A 36 -6.96 4.44 13.18
N SER A 37 -7.48 4.69 11.97
CA SER A 37 -8.93 4.70 11.71
C SER A 37 -9.58 3.34 11.88
N LEU A 38 -8.85 2.26 11.59
CA LEU A 38 -9.30 0.87 11.73
C LEU A 38 -9.00 0.27 13.11
N GLY A 39 -8.21 0.95 13.96
CA GLY A 39 -7.72 0.43 15.23
C GLY A 39 -6.80 -0.79 15.10
N ARG A 40 -6.11 -0.93 13.96
CA ARG A 40 -5.22 -2.06 13.65
C ARG A 40 -3.78 -1.59 13.53
N ALA A 41 -2.83 -2.53 13.57
CA ALA A 41 -1.43 -2.19 13.30
C ALA A 41 -1.22 -1.87 11.81
N PRO A 42 -0.36 -0.90 11.45
CA PRO A 42 0.00 -0.59 10.06
C PRO A 42 0.41 -1.82 9.23
N ALA A 43 1.11 -2.75 9.88
CA ALA A 43 1.53 -4.01 9.27
C ALA A 43 0.36 -4.92 8.92
N GLU A 44 -0.64 -5.06 9.79
CA GLU A 44 -1.86 -5.85 9.53
C GLU A 44 -2.71 -5.24 8.42
N VAL A 45 -2.82 -3.90 8.40
CA VAL A 45 -3.55 -3.19 7.35
C VAL A 45 -2.87 -3.37 6.01
N THR A 46 -1.54 -3.25 5.95
CA THR A 46 -0.80 -3.47 4.70
C THR A 46 -0.94 -4.90 4.21
N ALA A 47 -0.77 -5.90 5.08
CA ALA A 47 -0.98 -7.31 4.73
C ALA A 47 -2.38 -7.55 4.15
N SER A 48 -3.40 -6.98 4.80
CA SER A 48 -4.78 -7.04 4.34
C SER A 48 -4.97 -6.36 2.98
N LEU A 49 -4.41 -5.17 2.77
CA LEU A 49 -4.51 -4.43 1.50
C LEU A 49 -3.82 -5.18 0.35
N VAL A 50 -2.64 -5.75 0.60
CA VAL A 50 -1.94 -6.58 -0.38
C VAL A 50 -2.77 -7.80 -0.75
N ARG A 51 -3.30 -8.51 0.24
CA ARG A 51 -4.14 -9.68 0.02
C ARG A 51 -5.39 -9.33 -0.78
N THR A 52 -6.12 -8.29 -0.37
CA THR A 52 -7.30 -7.81 -1.10
C THR A 52 -6.94 -7.39 -2.51
N PHE A 53 -5.82 -6.70 -2.72
CA PHE A 53 -5.36 -6.34 -4.06
C PHE A 53 -5.13 -7.59 -4.91
N VAL A 54 -4.41 -8.59 -4.42
CA VAL A 54 -4.15 -9.83 -5.17
C VAL A 54 -5.44 -10.60 -5.48
N GLU A 55 -6.38 -10.64 -4.53
CA GLU A 55 -7.67 -11.31 -4.69
C GLU A 55 -8.63 -10.56 -5.64
N THR A 56 -8.49 -9.24 -5.78
CA THR A 56 -9.42 -8.39 -6.57
C THR A 56 -8.80 -7.75 -7.81
N ALA A 57 -7.49 -7.88 -8.01
CA ALA A 57 -6.79 -7.28 -9.14
C ALA A 57 -7.27 -7.90 -10.46
N SER A 58 -7.75 -7.04 -11.35
CA SER A 58 -8.05 -7.39 -12.73
C SER A 58 -6.77 -7.56 -13.55
N ASP A 59 -6.90 -8.21 -14.71
CA ASP A 59 -5.77 -8.44 -15.63
C ASP A 59 -5.01 -7.15 -16.00
N ASP A 60 -5.71 -6.03 -16.16
CA ASP A 60 -5.10 -4.72 -16.43
C ASP A 60 -4.20 -4.24 -15.28
N VAL A 61 -4.66 -4.44 -14.04
CA VAL A 61 -3.91 -4.09 -12.84
C VAL A 61 -2.69 -5.01 -12.69
N TRP A 62 -2.85 -6.29 -13.00
CA TRP A 62 -1.74 -7.24 -13.06
C TRP A 62 -0.70 -6.87 -14.12
N LEU A 63 -1.12 -6.49 -15.33
CA LEU A 63 -0.23 -6.04 -16.39
C LEU A 63 0.53 -4.76 -16.01
N GLN A 64 -0.13 -3.81 -15.35
CA GLN A 64 0.54 -2.63 -14.79
C GLN A 64 1.59 -3.02 -13.76
N LEU A 65 1.25 -3.92 -12.82
CA LEU A 65 2.16 -4.36 -11.78
C LEU A 65 3.41 -5.02 -12.39
N ILE A 66 3.22 -5.94 -13.34
CA ILE A 66 4.33 -6.60 -14.06
C ILE A 66 5.17 -5.56 -14.82
N GLY A 67 4.54 -4.57 -15.45
CA GLY A 67 5.24 -3.49 -16.13
C GLY A 67 6.07 -2.61 -15.20
N ILE A 68 5.62 -2.39 -13.96
CA ILE A 68 6.36 -1.68 -12.91
C ILE A 68 7.53 -2.54 -12.42
N MET A 69 7.26 -3.80 -12.10
CA MET A 69 8.27 -4.76 -11.62
C MET A 69 9.42 -4.94 -12.60
N ASN A 70 9.13 -5.03 -13.91
CA ASN A 70 10.16 -5.19 -14.95
C ASN A 70 11.08 -3.98 -15.13
N ARG A 71 10.67 -2.80 -14.65
CA ARG A 71 11.44 -1.56 -14.76
C ARG A 71 12.15 -1.17 -13.47
N ALA A 72 11.86 -1.88 -12.39
CA ALA A 72 12.41 -1.58 -11.08
C ALA A 72 13.64 -2.44 -10.78
N ASP A 73 14.62 -1.83 -10.12
CA ASP A 73 15.80 -2.56 -9.64
C ASP A 73 15.44 -3.57 -8.53
N ASP A 74 14.42 -3.24 -7.72
CA ASP A 74 13.78 -4.16 -6.77
C ASP A 74 12.29 -4.36 -7.14
N PRO A 75 11.97 -5.45 -7.85
CA PRO A 75 10.60 -5.78 -8.24
C PRO A 75 9.65 -5.93 -7.06
N THR A 76 10.13 -6.41 -5.91
CA THR A 76 9.29 -6.67 -4.72
C THR A 76 8.87 -5.35 -4.08
N LEU A 77 9.82 -4.45 -3.91
CA LEU A 77 9.60 -3.15 -3.32
C LEU A 77 8.72 -2.27 -4.22
N ALA A 78 8.94 -2.33 -5.53
CA ALA A 78 8.11 -1.62 -6.51
C ALA A 78 6.66 -2.14 -6.56
N ALA A 79 6.46 -3.46 -6.41
CA ALA A 79 5.13 -4.04 -6.32
C ALA A 79 4.37 -3.52 -5.10
N ILE A 80 5.00 -3.54 -3.92
CA ILE A 80 4.39 -3.05 -2.67
C ILE A 80 4.06 -1.57 -2.75
N ARG A 81 4.98 -0.75 -3.28
CA ARG A 81 4.73 0.68 -3.52
C ARG A 81 3.48 0.88 -4.36
N ALA A 82 3.39 0.17 -5.49
CA ALA A 82 2.27 0.29 -6.42
C ALA A 82 0.95 -0.14 -5.78
N ILE A 83 0.96 -1.27 -5.07
CA ILE A 83 -0.20 -1.80 -4.36
C ILE A 83 -0.68 -0.81 -3.30
N LEU A 84 0.20 -0.36 -2.41
CA LEU A 84 -0.15 0.57 -1.35
C LEU A 84 -0.63 1.91 -1.89
N THR A 85 0.01 2.44 -2.95
CA THR A 85 -0.41 3.68 -3.60
C THR A 85 -1.82 3.56 -4.19
N LYS A 86 -2.20 2.38 -4.68
CA LYS A 86 -3.50 2.13 -5.30
C LYS A 86 -4.58 1.77 -4.29
N ALA A 87 -4.21 1.09 -3.21
CA ALA A 87 -5.12 0.59 -2.18
C ALA A 87 -5.40 1.63 -1.09
N LEU A 88 -4.42 2.50 -0.78
CA LEU A 88 -4.63 3.64 0.09
C LEU A 88 -5.28 4.76 -0.72
N PRO A 89 -6.39 5.35 -0.25
CA PRO A 89 -6.92 6.55 -0.87
C PRO A 89 -5.81 7.61 -0.87
N GLU A 90 -5.67 8.34 -1.98
CA GLU A 90 -4.84 9.53 -1.99
C GLU A 90 -5.31 10.38 -0.82
N ALA A 91 -4.42 10.62 0.17
CA ALA A 91 -4.77 11.36 1.38
C ALA A 91 -5.55 12.56 0.92
N ALA A 92 -6.87 12.51 1.14
CA ALA A 92 -7.72 13.58 0.69
C ALA A 92 -7.16 14.76 1.45
N VAL A 93 -6.49 15.66 0.71
CA VAL A 93 -6.39 17.05 1.09
C VAL A 93 -7.85 17.47 1.13
N THR A 94 -8.49 17.14 2.25
CA THR A 94 -9.69 17.78 2.70
C THR A 94 -9.17 19.16 3.03
N ILE A 95 -9.12 20.00 2.00
CA ILE A 95 -9.35 21.41 2.17
C ILE A 95 -10.70 21.43 2.85
N VAL A 96 -10.67 21.43 4.18
CA VAL A 96 -11.77 21.93 4.99
C VAL A 96 -11.91 23.35 4.46
N LYS A 97 -12.82 23.55 3.50
CA LYS A 97 -13.42 24.86 3.26
C LYS A 97 -14.21 25.16 4.53
N SER A 98 -13.47 25.53 5.57
CA SER A 98 -13.98 26.16 6.76
C SER A 98 -14.71 27.41 6.26
N SER A 99 -16.04 27.34 6.34
CA SER A 99 -16.90 28.45 6.74
C SER A 99 -16.40 29.86 6.41
N PHE A 100 -17.08 30.53 5.47
CA PHE A 100 -17.36 31.94 5.68
C PHE A 100 -18.85 32.23 5.44
N PRO A 101 -19.58 32.68 6.48
CA PRO A 101 -20.95 33.17 6.36
C PRO A 101 -20.95 34.67 6.06
N ALA A 102 -21.93 35.11 5.25
CA ALA A 102 -22.64 36.39 5.35
C ALA A 102 -23.80 36.36 4.35
#